data_AF-A0A368GHQ5-F1
#
_entry.id   AF-A0A368GHQ5-F1
#
_cell.length_a   1.000
_cell.length_b   1.000
_cell.length_c   1.000
_cell.angle_alpha   90.00
_cell.angle_beta   90.00
_cell.angle_gamma   90.00
#
_symmetry.space_group_name_H-M   'P 1'
#
loop_
_entity.id
_entity.type
_entity.pdbx_description
1 polymer ?
#
loop_
_entity_poly.entity_id
_entity_poly.type
_entity_poly.pdbx_seq_one_letter_code
_entity_poly.pdbx_strand_id
1 'polypeptide(L)'
;MQKKARRNFFTAYPDVISENITDDHEFIVLACDGIWDVLSNQEVVDFVRERLAEHRDPQTSLAQAYYKLAESLCRALLCRFLKKSPQKFCMICEELLTRCLAPDAQMGGVGCDNMTVVIVGLLQKQSFEHLVSKCARPSRADQKKEEVTSDEDTRQPVEKEKTPASELEEEEEAPPAEFTA
;
A
#
# COMPACT_ATOMS: atom_id res chain seq x y z
N MET A 1 -21.84 39.11 24.83
CA MET A 1 -21.38 37.71 25.00
C MET A 1 -20.59 37.31 23.75
N GLN A 2 -19.25 37.31 23.82
CA GLN A 2 -18.40 36.81 22.73
C GLN A 2 -18.28 35.27 22.86
N LYS A 3 -18.65 34.54 21.81
CA LYS A 3 -18.40 33.09 21.74
C LYS A 3 -16.91 32.90 21.45
N LYS A 4 -16.17 32.35 22.42
CA LYS A 4 -14.77 31.94 22.24
C LYS A 4 -14.71 30.91 21.11
N ALA A 5 -13.89 31.18 20.09
CA ALA A 5 -13.71 30.27 18.96
C ALA A 5 -13.14 28.93 19.46
N ARG A 6 -13.78 27.82 19.09
CA ARG A 6 -13.29 26.47 19.39
C ARG A 6 -12.13 26.17 18.45
N ARG A 7 -10.94 25.91 18.99
CA ARG A 7 -9.78 25.40 18.25
C ARG A 7 -10.13 24.00 17.73
N ASN A 8 -10.10 23.82 16.41
CA ASN A 8 -10.33 22.52 15.80
C ASN A 8 -9.02 21.71 15.89
N PHE A 9 -9.07 20.55 16.57
CA PHE A 9 -7.93 19.62 16.67
C PHE A 9 -7.74 18.76 15.41
N PHE A 10 -8.68 18.84 14.48
CA PHE A 10 -8.67 18.10 13.23
C PHE A 10 -8.57 19.09 12.08
N THR A 11 -7.74 18.76 11.11
CA THR A 11 -7.65 19.44 9.83
C THR A 11 -8.25 18.54 8.75
N ALA A 12 -8.95 19.16 7.79
CA ALA A 12 -9.41 18.50 6.58
C ALA A 12 -8.48 18.80 5.38
N TYR A 13 -7.37 19.49 5.61
CA TYR A 13 -6.35 19.73 4.59
C TYR A 13 -5.54 18.46 4.40
N PRO A 14 -5.52 17.87 3.18
CA PRO A 14 -4.69 16.71 2.91
C PRO A 14 -3.23 17.14 2.75
N ASP A 15 -2.32 16.21 3.04
CA ASP A 15 -0.95 16.32 2.57
C ASP A 15 -0.92 16.03 1.06
N VAL A 16 -0.31 16.93 0.30
CA VAL A 16 -0.24 16.83 -1.17
C VAL A 16 1.21 16.68 -1.59
N ILE A 17 1.51 15.53 -2.17
CA ILE A 17 2.82 15.20 -2.74
C ILE A 17 2.65 15.01 -4.25
N SER A 18 3.55 15.59 -5.04
CA SER A 18 3.54 15.49 -6.50
C SER A 18 4.85 14.86 -6.97
N GLU A 19 4.73 13.73 -7.67
CA GLU A 19 5.87 12.98 -8.20
C GLU A 19 5.69 12.72 -9.70
N ASN A 20 6.80 12.70 -10.45
CA ASN A 20 6.76 12.40 -11.88
C ASN A 20 6.71 10.90 -12.11
N ILE A 21 5.73 10.45 -12.90
CA ILE A 21 5.64 9.04 -13.30
C ILE A 21 6.76 8.74 -14.31
N THR A 22 7.74 7.97 -13.89
CA THR A 22 8.78 7.37 -14.74
C THR A 22 8.34 6.02 -15.33
N ASP A 23 9.10 5.54 -16.31
CA ASP A 23 8.95 4.21 -16.91
C ASP A 23 9.30 3.06 -15.97
N ASP A 24 9.80 3.34 -14.76
CA ASP A 24 10.08 2.34 -13.73
C ASP A 24 8.87 2.05 -12.84
N HIS A 25 7.90 2.98 -12.72
CA HIS A 25 6.69 2.74 -11.93
C HIS A 25 5.78 1.71 -12.59
N GLU A 26 5.26 0.76 -11.82
CA GLU A 26 4.48 -0.37 -12.34
C GLU A 26 3.01 -0.23 -12.05
N PHE A 27 2.69 0.04 -10.79
CA PHE A 27 1.33 0.16 -10.31
C PHE A 27 1.29 1.02 -9.06
N ILE A 28 0.10 1.48 -8.72
CA ILE A 28 -0.21 2.16 -7.47
C ILE A 28 -1.19 1.28 -6.69
N VAL A 29 -0.93 1.11 -5.39
CA VAL A 29 -1.88 0.48 -4.47
C VAL A 29 -2.45 1.57 -3.57
N LEU A 30 -3.77 1.69 -3.57
CA LEU A 30 -4.52 2.54 -2.64
C LEU A 30 -5.32 1.62 -1.74
N ALA A 31 -5.15 1.71 -0.43
CA ALA A 31 -5.89 0.91 0.53
C ALA A 31 -6.12 1.66 1.84
N CYS A 32 -7.12 1.22 2.60
CA CYS A 32 -7.34 1.68 3.98
C CYS A 32 -6.39 0.98 4.97
N ASP A 33 -6.38 1.49 6.20
CA ASP A 33 -5.66 0.96 7.37
C ASP A 33 -5.84 -0.55 7.56
N GLY A 34 -7.04 -1.09 7.32
CA GLY A 34 -7.27 -2.54 7.43
C GLY A 34 -6.33 -3.44 6.60
N ILE A 35 -5.71 -2.92 5.53
CA ILE A 35 -4.62 -3.62 4.81
C ILE A 35 -3.27 -3.35 5.45
N TRP A 36 -2.97 -2.08 5.73
CA TRP A 36 -1.65 -1.62 6.20
C TRP A 36 -1.36 -1.98 7.67
N ASP A 37 -2.39 -2.29 8.45
CA ASP A 37 -2.27 -2.81 9.81
C ASP A 37 -1.78 -4.27 9.83
N VAL A 38 -1.98 -5.01 8.74
CA VAL A 38 -1.60 -6.43 8.61
C VAL A 38 -0.33 -6.61 7.79
N LEU A 39 -0.16 -5.84 6.72
CA LEU A 39 0.92 -6.00 5.75
C LEU A 39 1.72 -4.72 5.61
N SER A 40 3.05 -4.86 5.57
CA SER A 40 3.95 -3.76 5.24
C SER A 40 3.84 -3.36 3.76
N ASN A 41 4.28 -2.13 3.46
CA ASN A 41 4.33 -1.61 2.09
C ASN A 41 5.00 -2.58 1.12
N GLN A 42 6.13 -3.17 1.52
CA GLN A 42 6.88 -4.07 0.67
C GLN A 42 6.20 -5.43 0.51
N GLU A 43 5.61 -5.99 1.57
CA GLU A 43 4.85 -7.24 1.46
C GLU A 43 3.67 -7.13 0.50
N VAL A 44 2.96 -5.98 0.51
CA VAL A 44 1.89 -5.72 -0.44
C VAL A 44 2.42 -5.61 -1.87
N VAL A 45 3.54 -4.88 -2.07
CA VAL A 45 4.17 -4.74 -3.40
C VAL A 45 4.62 -6.10 -3.93
N ASP A 46 5.33 -6.88 -3.12
CA ASP A 46 5.85 -8.20 -3.49
C ASP A 46 4.72 -9.15 -3.83
N PHE A 47 3.67 -9.18 -2.99
CA PHE A 47 2.47 -9.96 -3.23
C PHE A 47 1.82 -9.62 -4.58
N VAL A 48 1.62 -8.33 -4.88
CA VAL A 48 1.00 -7.91 -6.14
C VAL A 48 1.89 -8.27 -7.33
N ARG A 49 3.21 -8.05 -7.23
CA ARG A 49 4.18 -8.37 -8.30
C ARG A 49 4.22 -9.87 -8.60
N GLU A 50 4.33 -10.71 -7.56
CA GLU A 50 4.37 -12.16 -7.68
C GLU A 50 3.11 -12.66 -8.42
N ARG A 51 1.93 -12.22 -8.00
CA ARG A 51 0.67 -12.67 -8.62
C ARG A 51 0.39 -12.10 -10.00
N LEU A 52 0.98 -10.95 -10.34
CA LEU A 52 0.98 -10.47 -11.72
C LEU A 52 1.87 -11.33 -12.61
N ALA A 53 3.07 -11.67 -12.14
CA ALA A 53 4.08 -12.47 -12.84
C ALA A 53 3.65 -13.94 -13.01
N GLU A 54 2.91 -14.48 -12.05
CA GLU A 54 2.33 -15.82 -12.15
C GLU A 54 1.42 -15.96 -13.38
N HIS A 55 1.68 -17.03 -14.15
CA HIS A 55 0.84 -17.45 -15.26
C HIS A 55 -0.33 -18.28 -14.71
N ARG A 56 -1.27 -17.62 -14.05
CA ARG A 56 -2.57 -18.23 -13.76
C ARG A 56 -3.50 -17.96 -14.94
N ASP A 57 -3.66 -18.95 -15.81
CA ASP A 57 -4.70 -18.90 -16.83
C ASP A 57 -6.07 -18.80 -16.14
N PRO A 58 -6.94 -17.83 -16.49
CA PRO A 58 -8.30 -17.72 -15.94
C PRO A 58 -9.20 -18.95 -16.22
N GLN A 59 -8.69 -19.95 -16.92
CA GLN A 59 -9.39 -21.17 -17.32
C GLN A 59 -9.19 -22.33 -16.35
N THR A 60 -8.25 -22.23 -15.39
CA THR A 60 -7.92 -23.36 -14.51
C THR A 60 -8.58 -23.21 -13.13
N SER A 61 -9.55 -24.09 -12.88
CA SER A 61 -10.08 -24.52 -11.57
C SER A 61 -11.17 -23.65 -10.92
N LEU A 62 -11.80 -24.25 -9.89
CA LEU A 62 -13.05 -23.94 -9.18
C LEU A 62 -13.41 -22.46 -8.96
N ALA A 63 -12.43 -21.56 -8.93
CA ALA A 63 -12.63 -20.10 -8.92
C ALA A 63 -13.54 -19.64 -10.07
N GLN A 64 -13.35 -20.13 -11.30
CA GLN A 64 -14.19 -19.73 -12.43
C GLN A 64 -15.66 -20.14 -12.24
N ALA A 65 -15.91 -21.29 -11.60
CA ALA A 65 -17.26 -21.74 -11.24
C ALA A 65 -17.83 -20.94 -10.07
N TYR A 66 -17.01 -20.60 -9.07
CA TYR A 66 -17.38 -19.72 -7.96
C TYR A 66 -17.76 -18.32 -8.43
N TYR A 67 -17.01 -17.72 -9.37
CA TYR A 67 -17.34 -16.42 -9.99
C TYR A 67 -18.56 -16.46 -10.90
N LYS A 68 -18.83 -17.59 -11.55
CA LYS A 68 -20.09 -17.80 -12.29
C LYS A 68 -21.29 -18.01 -11.35
N LEU A 69 -21.08 -18.53 -10.14
CA LEU A 69 -22.13 -18.80 -9.16
C LEU A 69 -22.45 -17.57 -8.28
N ALA A 70 -21.45 -16.77 -7.93
CA ALA A 70 -21.60 -15.47 -7.26
C ALA A 70 -22.26 -14.38 -8.15
N GLU A 71 -22.75 -14.77 -9.32
CA GLU A 71 -23.16 -13.91 -10.42
C GLU A 71 -24.66 -13.61 -10.41
N SER A 72 -25.21 -13.10 -9.30
CA SER A 72 -26.60 -12.61 -9.31
C SER A 72 -26.81 -11.14 -8.89
N LEU A 73 -25.83 -10.42 -8.33
CA LEU A 73 -26.03 -8.98 -8.02
C LEU A 73 -24.82 -8.07 -8.30
N CYS A 74 -23.57 -8.50 -8.08
CA CYS A 74 -22.41 -7.59 -8.19
C CYS A 74 -21.91 -7.35 -9.63
N ARG A 75 -22.10 -8.30 -10.55
CA ARG A 75 -21.46 -8.24 -11.88
C ARG A 75 -22.22 -7.41 -12.93
N ALA A 76 -23.54 -7.26 -12.81
CA ALA A 76 -24.33 -6.49 -13.78
C ALA A 76 -24.00 -5.00 -13.76
N LEU A 77 -23.57 -4.46 -12.61
CA LEU A 77 -23.17 -3.06 -12.45
C LEU A 77 -21.66 -2.85 -12.68
N LEU A 78 -20.80 -3.76 -12.24
CA LEU A 78 -19.35 -3.59 -12.34
C LEU A 78 -18.76 -3.99 -13.72
N CYS A 79 -19.20 -5.09 -14.33
CA CYS A 79 -18.63 -5.56 -15.59
C CYS A 79 -19.23 -4.90 -16.84
N ARG A 80 -20.38 -4.20 -16.74
CA ARG A 80 -20.98 -3.54 -17.90
C ARG A 80 -20.25 -2.25 -18.30
N PHE A 81 -19.56 -1.61 -17.35
CA PHE A 81 -18.67 -0.47 -17.60
C PHE A 81 -17.21 -0.89 -17.84
N LEU A 82 -16.72 -1.97 -17.21
CA LEU A 82 -15.35 -2.47 -17.38
C LEU A 82 -15.23 -3.56 -18.46
N LYS A 83 -15.59 -3.25 -19.71
CA LYS A 83 -15.15 -4.09 -20.82
C LYS A 83 -13.62 -3.95 -20.95
N LYS A 84 -12.89 -4.95 -20.47
CA LYS A 84 -11.41 -5.15 -20.51
C LYS A 84 -10.59 -4.74 -19.28
N SER A 85 -11.12 -4.75 -18.05
CA SER A 85 -10.19 -4.84 -16.90
C SER A 85 -9.50 -6.21 -16.91
N PRO A 86 -8.16 -6.30 -16.77
CA PRO A 86 -7.48 -7.59 -16.69
C PRO A 86 -8.02 -8.37 -15.50
N GLN A 87 -8.54 -9.58 -15.73
CA GLN A 87 -9.05 -10.46 -14.66
C GLN A 87 -7.99 -10.76 -13.58
N LYS A 88 -6.71 -10.54 -13.88
CA LYS A 88 -5.65 -10.68 -12.88
C LYS A 88 -5.82 -9.75 -11.68
N PHE A 89 -6.14 -8.46 -11.87
CA PHE A 89 -6.23 -7.53 -10.74
C PHE A 89 -7.39 -7.84 -9.79
N CYS A 90 -8.54 -8.30 -10.29
CA CYS A 90 -9.65 -8.64 -9.39
C CYS A 90 -9.30 -9.84 -8.49
N MET A 91 -8.63 -10.86 -9.05
CA MET A 91 -8.13 -11.99 -8.28
C MET A 91 -7.12 -11.56 -7.21
N ILE A 92 -6.19 -10.68 -7.59
CA ILE A 92 -5.16 -10.19 -6.68
C ILE A 92 -5.78 -9.40 -5.53
N CYS A 93 -6.73 -8.51 -5.82
CA CYS A 93 -7.44 -7.76 -4.77
C CYS A 93 -8.19 -8.68 -3.81
N GLU A 94 -8.92 -9.67 -4.33
CA GLU A 94 -9.68 -10.61 -3.49
C GLU A 94 -8.75 -11.43 -2.58
N GLU A 95 -7.63 -11.89 -3.12
CA GLU A 95 -6.69 -12.67 -2.32
C GLU A 95 -5.93 -11.83 -1.31
N LEU A 96 -5.59 -10.57 -1.66
CA LEU A 96 -5.00 -9.62 -0.71
C LEU A 96 -5.96 -9.33 0.45
N LEU A 97 -7.24 -9.09 0.16
CA LEU A 97 -8.28 -8.90 1.18
C LEU A 97 -8.42 -10.14 2.05
N THR A 98 -8.43 -11.33 1.44
CA THR A 98 -8.54 -12.60 2.16
C THR A 98 -7.37 -12.82 3.11
N ARG A 99 -6.15 -12.46 2.69
CA ARG A 99 -4.94 -12.57 3.50
C ARG A 99 -4.95 -11.66 4.73
N CYS A 100 -5.71 -10.56 4.69
CA CYS A 100 -5.81 -9.59 5.78
C CYS A 100 -6.97 -9.89 6.74
N LEU A 101 -7.79 -10.92 6.49
CA LEU A 101 -8.87 -11.31 7.40
C LEU A 101 -8.31 -11.94 8.68
N ALA A 102 -8.91 -11.58 9.82
CA ALA A 102 -8.63 -12.23 11.09
C ALA A 102 -8.96 -13.75 10.99
N PRO A 103 -8.12 -14.63 11.55
CA PRO A 103 -8.40 -16.07 11.55
C PRO A 103 -9.63 -16.43 12.40
N ASP A 104 -9.95 -15.60 13.39
CA ASP A 104 -11.10 -15.72 14.26
C ASP A 104 -11.72 -14.36 14.61
N ALA A 105 -13.05 -14.32 14.74
CA ALA A 105 -13.81 -13.10 15.03
C ALA A 105 -13.80 -12.71 16.52
N GLN A 106 -12.71 -12.99 17.25
CA GLN A 106 -12.59 -12.53 18.62
C GLN A 106 -12.44 -11.00 18.65
N MET A 107 -13.16 -10.34 19.57
CA MET A 107 -13.13 -8.88 19.68
C MET A 107 -11.70 -8.41 19.99
N GLY A 108 -11.08 -7.72 19.02
CA GLY A 108 -9.77 -7.06 19.20
C GLY A 108 -8.62 -7.61 18.35
N GLY A 109 -8.84 -8.62 17.50
CA GLY A 109 -7.84 -9.07 16.52
C GLY A 109 -7.70 -8.11 15.32
N VAL A 110 -6.49 -8.04 14.74
CA VAL A 110 -6.22 -7.33 13.48
C VAL A 110 -6.89 -8.09 12.33
N GLY A 111 -7.57 -7.39 11.41
CA GLY A 111 -8.29 -8.01 10.28
C GLY A 111 -9.81 -8.11 10.44
N CYS A 112 -10.38 -7.40 11.42
CA CYS A 112 -11.84 -7.27 11.64
C CYS A 112 -12.42 -5.94 11.13
N ASP A 113 -11.63 -5.10 10.43
CA ASP A 113 -12.06 -3.79 9.92
C ASP A 113 -12.63 -3.87 8.49
N ASN A 114 -13.23 -2.78 8.02
CA ASN A 114 -13.58 -2.58 6.62
C ASN A 114 -12.29 -2.50 5.80
N MET A 115 -12.07 -3.47 4.93
CA MET A 115 -10.90 -3.49 4.05
C MET A 115 -11.29 -3.09 2.62
N THR A 116 -10.60 -2.10 2.08
CA THR A 116 -10.75 -1.64 0.69
C THR A 116 -9.37 -1.55 0.07
N VAL A 117 -9.24 -2.07 -1.16
CA VAL A 117 -8.03 -1.93 -1.96
C VAL A 117 -8.38 -1.61 -3.41
N VAL A 118 -7.60 -0.71 -4.01
CA VAL A 118 -7.64 -0.36 -5.42
C VAL A 118 -6.22 -0.46 -5.96
N ILE A 119 -6.04 -1.25 -7.02
CA ILE A 119 -4.76 -1.38 -7.72
C ILE A 119 -4.88 -0.75 -9.10
N VAL A 120 -3.99 0.20 -9.40
CA VAL A 120 -3.93 0.92 -10.68
C VAL A 120 -2.65 0.52 -11.40
N GLY A 121 -2.76 -0.29 -12.46
CA GLY A 121 -1.63 -0.63 -13.32
C GLY A 121 -1.24 0.54 -14.23
N LEU A 122 0.04 0.93 -14.20
CA LEU A 122 0.61 1.99 -15.04
C LEU A 122 1.17 1.37 -16.31
N LEU A 123 0.43 1.50 -17.42
CA LEU A 123 0.80 0.85 -18.67
C LEU A 123 1.84 1.62 -19.51
N GLN A 124 2.03 2.92 -19.30
CA GLN A 124 2.95 3.76 -20.08
C GLN A 124 2.85 3.57 -21.62
N LYS A 125 1.62 3.51 -22.16
CA LYS A 125 1.33 3.22 -23.59
C LYS A 125 1.76 1.82 -24.07
N GLN A 126 2.19 0.94 -23.18
CA GLN A 126 2.47 -0.47 -23.45
C GLN A 126 1.22 -1.33 -23.18
N SER A 127 1.33 -2.63 -23.46
CA SER A 127 0.26 -3.59 -23.19
C SER A 127 0.28 -4.06 -21.73
N PHE A 128 -0.80 -4.69 -21.29
CA PHE A 128 -0.86 -5.28 -19.95
C PHE A 128 0.16 -6.42 -19.78
N GLU A 129 0.45 -7.18 -20.83
CA GLU A 129 1.48 -8.22 -20.83
C GLU A 129 2.88 -7.64 -20.57
N HIS A 130 3.13 -6.42 -21.04
CA HIS A 130 4.38 -5.71 -20.74
C HIS A 130 4.49 -5.38 -19.26
N LEU A 131 3.41 -4.90 -18.63
CA LEU A 131 3.36 -4.65 -17.18
C LEU A 131 3.61 -5.94 -16.39
N VAL A 132 2.99 -7.05 -16.79
CA VAL A 132 3.22 -8.37 -16.19
C VAL A 132 4.69 -8.78 -16.30
N SER A 133 5.28 -8.62 -17.48
CA SER A 133 6.70 -8.93 -17.73
C SER A 133 7.64 -8.06 -16.89
N LYS A 134 7.23 -6.80 -16.63
CA LYS A 134 7.97 -5.88 -15.78
C LYS A 134 7.92 -6.26 -14.30
N CYS A 135 6.76 -6.68 -13.80
CA CYS A 135 6.58 -7.18 -12.44
C CYS A 135 7.38 -8.48 -12.18
N ALA A 136 7.60 -9.30 -13.21
CA ALA A 136 8.38 -10.55 -13.13
C ALA A 136 9.89 -10.33 -12.97
N ARG A 137 10.39 -9.10 -13.17
CA ARG A 137 11.80 -8.77 -12.92
C ARG A 137 12.01 -8.47 -11.43
N PRO A 138 13.22 -8.69 -10.87
CA PRO A 138 13.54 -8.25 -9.52
C PRO A 138 13.43 -6.73 -9.42
N SER A 139 12.91 -6.23 -8.29
CA SER A 139 12.75 -4.78 -8.11
C SER A 139 14.11 -4.11 -7.88
N ARG A 140 14.18 -2.80 -8.09
CA ARG A 140 15.40 -2.02 -7.81
C ARG A 140 15.75 -2.04 -6.30
N ALA A 141 14.78 -2.26 -5.42
CA ALA A 141 15.00 -2.45 -4.00
C ALA A 141 15.70 -3.78 -3.69
N ASP A 142 15.44 -4.82 -4.49
CA ASP A 142 16.08 -6.14 -4.36
C ASP A 142 17.52 -6.13 -4.88
N GLN A 143 17.78 -5.41 -5.97
CA GLN A 143 19.15 -5.24 -6.51
C GLN A 143 20.10 -4.63 -5.48
N LYS A 144 19.60 -3.74 -4.63
CA LYS A 144 20.38 -3.08 -3.57
C LYS A 144 20.69 -4.00 -2.38
N LYS A 145 19.97 -5.13 -2.22
CA LYS A 145 20.25 -6.14 -1.18
C LYS A 145 21.35 -7.11 -1.62
N GLU A 146 21.42 -7.46 -2.91
CA GLU A 146 22.44 -8.38 -3.43
C GLU A 146 23.84 -7.73 -3.51
N GLU A 147 23.93 -6.45 -3.90
CA GLU A 147 25.20 -5.70 -3.99
C GLU A 147 25.89 -5.47 -2.62
N VAL A 148 25.17 -5.59 -1.52
CA VAL A 148 25.70 -5.35 -0.16
C VAL A 148 26.25 -6.63 0.49
N THR A 149 26.10 -7.80 -0.13
CA THR A 149 26.51 -9.09 0.49
C THR A 149 27.91 -9.60 0.09
N SER A 150 28.69 -8.88 -0.72
CA SER A 150 29.99 -9.36 -1.19
C SER A 150 31.23 -8.85 -0.46
N ASP A 151 31.14 -7.87 0.44
CA ASP A 151 32.32 -7.29 1.09
C ASP A 151 32.10 -6.97 2.58
N GLU A 152 32.02 -7.99 3.44
CA GLU A 152 32.34 -7.80 4.87
C GLU A 152 32.93 -9.07 5.49
N ASP A 153 34.10 -9.47 4.98
CA ASP A 153 35.08 -10.23 5.78
C ASP A 153 36.22 -9.27 6.15
N THR A 154 36.45 -9.14 7.46
CA THR A 154 37.51 -8.38 8.16
C THR A 154 37.19 -6.94 8.62
N ARG A 155 36.50 -6.82 9.77
CA ARG A 155 37.02 -6.05 10.93
C ARG A 155 36.23 -6.27 12.23
N GLN A 156 36.97 -6.24 13.33
CA GLN A 156 36.63 -6.61 14.71
C GLN A 156 35.59 -5.70 15.39
N PRO A 157 34.97 -6.13 16.51
CA PRO A 157 33.92 -5.38 17.20
C PRO A 157 34.50 -4.18 17.95
N VAL A 158 34.00 -2.98 17.65
CA VAL A 158 34.25 -1.77 18.45
C VAL A 158 33.19 -1.65 19.54
N GLU A 159 33.66 -1.38 20.74
CA GLU A 159 32.95 -1.34 22.01
C GLU A 159 31.81 -0.30 22.04
N LYS A 160 30.75 -0.64 22.78
CA LYS A 160 29.60 0.23 23.07
C LYS A 160 30.02 1.34 24.03
N GLU A 161 30.17 2.57 23.55
CA GLU A 161 30.15 3.76 24.40
C GLU A 161 28.71 4.28 24.58
N LYS A 162 28.33 4.37 25.85
CA LYS A 162 27.09 4.95 26.37
C LYS A 162 27.29 6.47 26.47
N THR A 163 26.38 7.25 25.91
CA THR A 163 26.26 8.67 26.27
C THR A 163 24.86 8.96 26.85
N PRO A 164 24.76 9.77 27.92
CA PRO A 164 23.57 9.84 28.77
C PRO A 164 22.57 10.90 28.32
N ALA A 165 21.36 10.76 28.87
CA ALA A 165 20.22 11.64 28.72
C ALA A 165 20.37 12.97 29.48
N SER A 166 19.94 14.05 28.83
CA SER A 166 19.53 15.37 29.38
C SER A 166 19.10 16.21 28.17
N GLU A 167 18.13 17.12 28.16
CA GLU A 167 17.23 17.70 29.14
C GLU A 167 16.10 18.38 28.33
N LEU A 168 14.94 18.54 28.94
CA LEU A 168 13.79 19.27 28.42
C LEU A 168 14.09 20.77 28.45
N GLU A 169 13.94 21.46 27.32
CA GLU A 169 13.78 22.92 27.31
C GLU A 169 12.39 23.26 26.77
N GLU A 170 11.60 23.88 27.65
CA GLU A 170 10.35 24.56 27.36
C GLU A 170 10.68 25.83 26.57
N GLU A 171 10.14 26.00 25.36
CA GLU A 171 10.14 27.31 24.70
C GLU A 171 8.76 27.97 24.78
N GLU A 172 8.83 29.18 25.30
CA GLU A 172 7.77 30.08 25.76
C GLU A 172 7.06 30.78 24.59
N GLU A 173 5.75 30.94 24.71
CA GLU A 173 4.84 31.51 23.71
C GLU A 173 5.02 33.04 23.58
N ALA A 174 5.42 33.53 22.40
CA ALA A 174 5.46 34.96 22.10
C ALA A 174 4.06 35.50 21.72
N PRO A 175 3.63 36.68 22.23
CA PRO A 175 2.31 37.23 21.92
C PRO A 175 2.23 37.78 20.48
N PRO A 176 1.09 37.68 19.78
CA PRO A 176 0.95 38.20 18.44
C PRO A 176 0.87 39.73 18.44
N ALA A 177 1.61 40.34 17.51
CA ALA A 177 1.62 41.77 17.24
C ALA A 177 0.23 42.27 16.79
N GLU A 178 -0.23 43.36 17.40
CA GLU A 178 -1.36 44.15 16.92
C GLU A 178 -0.98 44.81 15.59
N PHE A 179 -1.81 44.63 14.55
CA PHE A 179 -1.78 45.50 13.37
C PHE A 179 -3.13 46.20 13.23
N THR A 180 -3.11 47.49 13.52
CA THR A 180 -4.19 48.44 13.25
C THR A 180 -4.22 48.79 11.76
N ALA A 181 -5.39 48.66 11.13
CA ALA A 181 -5.93 49.58 10.13
C ALA A 181 -7.43 49.31 9.96
#